data_AF-A0A1H2UVT0-F1
#
_entry.id   AF-A0A1H2UVT0-F1
#
_cell.length_a   1.000
_cell.length_b   1.000
_cell.length_c   1.000
_cell.angle_alpha   90.00
_cell.angle_beta   90.00
_cell.angle_gamma   90.00
#
_symmetry.space_group_name_H-M   'P 1'
#
loop_
_entity.id
_entity.type
_entity.pdbx_description
1 polymer ?
#
loop_
_entity_poly.entity_id
_entity_poly.type
_entity_poly.pdbx_seq_one_letter_code
_entity_poly.pdbx_strand_id
1 'polypeptide(L)'
;MIPSVDVFIMGAGPAGLCAALRLQQLGYRVALIERSSRWPRPQIGEALTPGVKNIIDFLDANQALEKVPHLARLPTCLRWQSHTPEIVAHSNSAVVNRAAFDAALLQLACERGVQVYQPASLTNVSGQAGAWQLNFNTPTREQQIQACFILDARGRSPQHIACAPRLSASWVELAHTDIPVGLAHLTQVEAVEHGWLWGTHLPDKRYRVMLLCDPATQHQLMPGRPEVWLRANCASSQLFAAIAELPFAGRLQACSATPYLAYDSWQEGRLKLGDAAFALDPISSSGVEKAMRFSLQAVIAIHTIHHTQQASRHELAREFFQRRLIETCARHSLWTQRYYAQVWCSHHAFWRDRAVPYPRTLKLTANASTHALFDALQQEFERLQNYRQPELKRQPFLREHQAIRFSRDVKIIKAPCVMNDQVQLWPALQHPHLESPLAFLENEALLPRLNILSHQPTLAAVLGILSQSMSIHKARRLLEWLWQRGLLEATH
;
A
#
# COMPACT_ATOMS: atom_id res chain seq x y z
N MET A 1 -23.01 29.38 -15.29
CA MET A 1 -23.20 28.47 -14.14
C MET A 1 -21.87 27.78 -13.86
N ILE A 2 -21.41 27.73 -12.61
CA ILE A 2 -20.15 27.04 -12.27
C ILE A 2 -20.37 25.54 -12.49
N PRO A 3 -19.50 24.83 -13.25
CA PRO A 3 -19.64 23.39 -13.45
C PRO A 3 -19.54 22.63 -12.12
N SER A 4 -20.33 21.56 -11.98
CA SER A 4 -20.36 20.72 -10.78
C SER A 4 -20.00 19.27 -11.08
N VAL A 5 -19.24 18.68 -10.17
CA VAL A 5 -18.87 17.26 -10.15
C VAL A 5 -19.17 16.66 -8.79
N ASP A 6 -19.19 15.35 -8.67
CA ASP A 6 -19.41 14.69 -7.38
C ASP A 6 -18.10 14.62 -6.58
N VAL A 7 -16.99 14.34 -7.27
CA VAL A 7 -15.66 14.25 -6.65
C VAL A 7 -14.61 15.01 -7.46
N PHE A 8 -13.82 15.82 -6.76
CA PHE A 8 -12.65 16.50 -7.32
C PHE A 8 -11.35 15.90 -6.77
N ILE A 9 -10.46 15.48 -7.65
CA ILE A 9 -9.21 14.79 -7.30
C ILE A 9 -8.01 15.68 -7.65
N MET A 10 -7.06 15.79 -6.73
CA MET A 10 -5.82 16.51 -6.95
C MET A 10 -4.66 15.54 -7.05
N GLY A 11 -4.00 15.49 -8.21
CA GLY A 11 -2.83 14.64 -8.48
C GLY A 11 -3.17 13.39 -9.30
N ALA A 12 -2.49 13.25 -10.44
CA ALA A 12 -2.59 12.10 -11.35
C ALA A 12 -1.52 11.03 -11.06
N GLY A 13 -1.22 10.76 -9.78
CA GLY A 13 -0.45 9.59 -9.39
C GLY A 13 -1.30 8.31 -9.41
N PRO A 14 -0.70 7.12 -9.20
CA PRO A 14 -1.44 5.86 -9.14
C PRO A 14 -2.61 5.86 -8.14
N ALA A 15 -2.47 6.55 -7.00
CA ALA A 15 -3.53 6.72 -6.01
C ALA A 15 -4.74 7.48 -6.57
N GLY A 16 -4.51 8.67 -7.13
CA GLY A 16 -5.57 9.52 -7.68
C GLY A 16 -6.26 8.89 -8.89
N LEU A 17 -5.49 8.28 -9.79
CA LEU A 17 -6.02 7.58 -10.96
C LEU A 17 -6.81 6.32 -10.59
N CYS A 18 -6.33 5.55 -9.62
CA CYS A 18 -7.07 4.40 -9.07
C CYS A 18 -8.42 4.82 -8.48
N ALA A 19 -8.44 5.91 -7.69
CA ALA A 19 -9.68 6.47 -7.16
C ALA A 19 -10.60 6.98 -8.28
N ALA A 20 -10.08 7.72 -9.26
CA ALA A 20 -10.85 8.27 -10.37
C ALA A 20 -11.55 7.18 -11.18
N LEU A 21 -10.81 6.13 -11.56
CA LEU A 21 -11.34 4.99 -12.31
C LEU A 21 -12.40 4.24 -11.52
N ARG A 22 -12.19 4.04 -10.22
CA ARG A 22 -13.18 3.34 -9.38
C ARG A 22 -14.45 4.17 -9.17
N LEU A 23 -14.31 5.47 -8.94
CA LEU A 23 -15.46 6.39 -8.83
C LEU A 23 -16.26 6.42 -10.13
N GLN A 24 -15.58 6.42 -11.27
CA GLN A 24 -16.23 6.35 -12.57
C GLN A 24 -17.01 5.03 -12.76
N GLN A 25 -16.45 3.88 -12.39
CA GLN A 25 -17.17 2.58 -12.40
C GLN A 25 -18.42 2.59 -11.52
N LEU A 26 -18.43 3.40 -10.45
CA LEU A 26 -19.56 3.58 -9.54
C LEU A 26 -20.54 4.69 -9.99
N GLY A 27 -20.33 5.30 -11.16
CA GLY A 27 -21.23 6.29 -11.76
C GLY A 27 -21.04 7.73 -11.31
N TYR A 28 -19.93 8.05 -10.63
CA TYR A 28 -19.64 9.42 -10.19
C TYR A 28 -19.14 10.30 -11.33
N ARG A 29 -19.51 11.58 -11.30
CA ARG A 29 -18.85 12.63 -12.11
C ARG A 29 -17.57 13.04 -11.41
N VAL A 30 -16.44 12.84 -12.09
CA VAL A 30 -15.11 13.07 -11.51
C VAL A 30 -14.38 14.13 -12.32
N ALA A 31 -13.83 15.13 -11.62
CA ALA A 31 -12.78 16.00 -12.16
C ALA A 31 -11.44 15.67 -11.49
N LEU A 32 -10.36 15.76 -12.26
CA LEU A 32 -9.00 15.54 -11.77
C LEU A 32 -8.09 16.67 -12.28
N ILE A 33 -7.26 17.22 -11.41
CA ILE A 33 -6.19 18.15 -11.79
C ILE A 33 -4.82 17.55 -11.60
N GLU A 34 -3.90 17.91 -12.49
CA GLU A 34 -2.50 17.53 -12.40
C GLU A 34 -1.59 18.67 -12.81
N ARG A 35 -0.62 19.01 -11.95
CA ARG A 35 0.27 20.16 -12.15
C ARG A 35 1.35 19.95 -13.22
N SER A 36 1.71 18.70 -13.50
CA SER A 36 2.79 18.36 -14.41
C SER A 36 2.44 18.73 -15.84
N SER A 37 3.26 19.57 -16.48
CA SER A 37 3.09 20.01 -17.86
C SER A 37 3.65 19.05 -18.90
N ARG A 38 4.43 18.05 -18.48
CA ARG A 38 5.04 17.03 -19.36
C ARG A 38 4.56 15.65 -18.96
N TRP A 39 4.05 14.90 -19.94
CA TRP A 39 3.60 13.52 -19.80
C TRP A 39 4.13 12.70 -20.99
N PRO A 40 4.60 11.46 -20.78
CA PRO A 40 4.84 10.78 -19.51
C PRO A 40 5.81 11.52 -18.57
N ARG A 41 5.52 11.60 -17.26
CA ARG A 41 6.34 12.34 -16.28
C ARG A 41 7.34 11.42 -15.55
N PRO A 42 8.59 11.85 -15.30
CA PRO A 42 9.53 11.10 -14.48
C PRO A 42 8.98 10.87 -13.06
N GLN A 43 9.03 9.62 -12.58
CA GLN A 43 8.60 9.22 -11.25
C GLN A 43 9.35 7.95 -10.84
N ILE A 44 9.71 7.83 -9.56
CA ILE A 44 10.33 6.62 -9.00
C ILE A 44 9.30 5.61 -8.47
N GLY A 45 9.73 4.36 -8.32
CA GLY A 45 8.97 3.27 -7.72
C GLY A 45 8.57 2.21 -8.75
N GLU A 46 9.54 1.76 -9.54
CA GLU A 46 9.37 0.93 -10.73
C GLU A 46 8.99 -0.51 -10.42
N ALA A 47 9.41 -1.02 -9.28
CA ALA A 47 9.08 -2.36 -8.84
C ALA A 47 7.62 -2.42 -8.35
N LEU A 48 6.79 -3.18 -9.07
CA LEU A 48 5.40 -3.45 -8.72
C LEU A 48 5.29 -4.84 -8.10
N THR A 49 4.60 -4.91 -6.96
CA THR A 49 4.27 -6.17 -6.30
C THR A 49 3.12 -6.89 -7.02
N PRO A 50 2.97 -8.21 -6.87
CA PRO A 50 1.90 -8.98 -7.52
C PRO A 50 0.49 -8.45 -7.22
N GLY A 51 0.30 -7.82 -6.06
CA GLY A 51 -1.00 -7.25 -5.65
C GLY A 51 -1.50 -6.12 -6.57
N VAL A 52 -0.62 -5.48 -7.35
CA VAL A 52 -1.02 -4.47 -8.33
C VAL A 52 -1.84 -5.09 -9.48
N LYS A 53 -1.53 -6.33 -9.90
CA LYS A 53 -2.29 -7.01 -10.96
C LYS A 53 -3.75 -7.18 -10.59
N ASN A 54 -4.04 -7.58 -9.35
CA ASN A 54 -5.42 -7.71 -8.86
C ASN A 54 -6.18 -6.37 -8.90
N ILE A 55 -5.49 -5.25 -8.68
CA ILE A 55 -6.09 -3.91 -8.76
C ILE A 55 -6.33 -3.52 -10.21
N ILE A 56 -5.39 -3.80 -11.11
CA ILE A 56 -5.55 -3.58 -12.55
C ILE A 56 -6.75 -4.37 -13.08
N ASP A 57 -6.89 -5.63 -12.66
CA ASP A 57 -8.04 -6.48 -12.99
C ASP A 57 -9.34 -5.88 -12.49
N PHE A 58 -9.39 -5.48 -11.22
CA PHE A 58 -10.57 -4.86 -10.63
C PHE A 58 -10.99 -3.55 -11.30
N LEU A 59 -10.02 -2.78 -11.82
CA LEU A 59 -10.27 -1.54 -12.55
C LEU A 59 -10.51 -1.76 -14.05
N ASP A 60 -10.56 -3.01 -14.54
CA ASP A 60 -10.64 -3.34 -15.97
C ASP A 60 -9.56 -2.64 -16.81
N ALA A 61 -8.37 -2.43 -16.24
CA ALA A 61 -7.30 -1.63 -16.84
C ALA A 61 -6.25 -2.46 -17.61
N ASN A 62 -6.47 -3.77 -17.74
CA ASN A 62 -5.51 -4.69 -18.37
C ASN A 62 -5.14 -4.26 -19.80
N GLN A 63 -6.14 -3.96 -20.63
CA GLN A 63 -5.92 -3.59 -22.04
C GLN A 63 -5.11 -2.29 -22.17
N ALA A 64 -5.43 -1.28 -21.35
CA ALA A 64 -4.71 -0.01 -21.36
C ALA A 64 -3.23 -0.18 -20.95
N LEU A 65 -2.95 -1.16 -20.08
CA LEU A 65 -1.61 -1.40 -19.56
C LEU A 65 -0.82 -2.48 -20.31
N GLU A 66 -1.44 -3.18 -21.26
CA GLU A 66 -0.81 -4.27 -22.03
C GLU A 66 0.47 -3.82 -22.73
N LYS A 67 0.48 -2.60 -23.27
CA LYS A 67 1.61 -2.03 -24.01
C LYS A 67 2.63 -1.31 -23.12
N VAL A 68 2.41 -1.22 -21.81
CA VAL A 68 3.37 -0.55 -20.91
C VAL A 68 4.66 -1.38 -20.84
N PRO A 69 5.82 -0.80 -21.20
CA PRO A 69 7.09 -1.51 -21.12
C PRO A 69 7.37 -1.95 -19.70
N HIS A 70 7.70 -3.24 -19.55
CA HIS A 70 8.01 -3.84 -18.26
C HIS A 70 8.99 -5.01 -18.39
N LEU A 71 9.68 -5.29 -17.30
CA LEU A 71 10.52 -6.47 -17.11
C LEU A 71 9.89 -7.33 -16.02
N ALA A 72 9.31 -8.46 -16.41
CA ALA A 72 8.63 -9.36 -15.48
C ALA A 72 9.60 -10.41 -14.89
N ARG A 73 9.31 -10.87 -13.68
CA ARG A 73 9.95 -12.04 -13.05
C ARG A 73 11.47 -11.94 -12.93
N LEU A 74 12.00 -10.73 -12.75
CA LEU A 74 13.42 -10.54 -12.45
C LEU A 74 13.72 -11.16 -11.07
N PRO A 75 14.72 -12.06 -10.96
CA PRO A 75 15.22 -12.49 -9.66
C PRO A 75 15.84 -11.32 -8.92
N THR A 76 15.87 -11.41 -7.60
CA THR A 76 16.62 -10.47 -6.76
C THR A 76 17.87 -11.16 -6.21
N CYS A 77 19.04 -10.61 -6.49
CA CYS A 77 20.27 -10.91 -5.77
C CYS A 77 20.30 -10.09 -4.48
N LEU A 78 20.19 -10.76 -3.33
CA LEU A 78 20.05 -10.16 -2.02
C LEU A 78 21.30 -10.47 -1.19
N ARG A 79 21.94 -9.43 -0.67
CA ARG A 79 22.96 -9.54 0.39
C ARG A 79 22.46 -8.77 1.61
N TRP A 80 21.77 -9.49 2.50
CA TRP A 80 21.03 -8.89 3.61
C TRP A 80 21.32 -9.55 4.95
N GLN A 81 20.91 -10.80 5.15
CA GLN A 81 21.06 -11.47 6.45
C GLN A 81 22.46 -12.04 6.67
N SER A 82 23.12 -12.45 5.59
CA SER A 82 24.48 -12.99 5.60
C SER A 82 25.38 -12.14 4.70
N HIS A 83 26.69 -12.38 4.82
CA HIS A 83 27.69 -11.79 3.92
C HIS A 83 27.67 -12.41 2.51
N THR A 84 26.94 -13.51 2.32
CA THR A 84 26.87 -14.23 1.05
C THR A 84 25.63 -13.80 0.26
N PRO A 85 25.77 -13.41 -1.01
CA PRO A 85 24.62 -13.11 -1.86
C PRO A 85 23.74 -14.34 -2.10
N GLU A 86 22.42 -14.14 -2.06
CA GLU A 86 21.41 -15.16 -2.34
C GLU A 86 20.50 -14.71 -3.47
N ILE A 87 20.15 -15.63 -4.37
CA ILE A 87 19.20 -15.36 -5.45
C ILE A 87 17.80 -15.76 -5.00
N VAL A 88 16.91 -14.78 -4.89
CA VAL A 88 15.50 -14.96 -4.56
C VAL A 88 14.67 -14.83 -5.83
N ALA A 89 13.98 -15.91 -6.20
CA ALA A 89 13.00 -15.87 -7.29
C ALA A 89 11.71 -15.19 -6.81
N HIS A 90 11.19 -14.26 -7.61
CA HIS A 90 9.90 -13.63 -7.35
C HIS A 90 8.87 -14.10 -8.38
N SER A 91 7.78 -14.69 -7.91
CA SER A 91 6.63 -14.94 -8.76
C SER A 91 5.84 -13.65 -8.94
N ASN A 92 5.55 -13.31 -10.21
CA ASN A 92 4.61 -12.26 -10.60
C ASN A 92 4.94 -10.82 -10.15
N SER A 93 6.21 -10.49 -9.86
CA SER A 93 6.67 -9.09 -9.78
C SER A 93 7.03 -8.56 -11.17
N ALA A 94 7.00 -7.24 -11.32
CA ALA A 94 7.43 -6.56 -12.54
C ALA A 94 8.12 -5.23 -12.24
N VAL A 95 9.15 -4.90 -13.01
CA VAL A 95 9.74 -3.55 -13.05
C VAL A 95 9.16 -2.84 -14.27
N VAL A 96 8.41 -1.76 -14.06
CA VAL A 96 7.72 -1.04 -15.14
C VAL A 96 8.38 0.30 -15.44
N ASN A 97 8.16 0.82 -16.65
CA ASN A 97 8.39 2.24 -16.90
C ASN A 97 7.27 3.02 -16.20
N ARG A 98 7.60 3.65 -15.06
CA ARG A 98 6.60 4.33 -14.22
C ARG A 98 5.94 5.52 -14.90
N ALA A 99 6.68 6.25 -15.72
CA ALA A 99 6.11 7.35 -16.48
C ALA A 99 5.03 6.83 -17.45
N ALA A 100 5.32 5.76 -18.19
CA ALA A 100 4.39 5.14 -19.13
C ALA A 100 3.19 4.50 -18.41
N PHE A 101 3.41 3.86 -17.27
CA PHE A 101 2.36 3.29 -16.43
C PHE A 101 1.36 4.34 -15.95
N ASP A 102 1.85 5.43 -15.34
CA ASP A 102 1.00 6.53 -14.86
C ASP A 102 0.26 7.19 -16.05
N ALA A 103 0.92 7.36 -17.20
CA ALA A 103 0.32 7.95 -18.41
C ALA A 103 -0.80 7.09 -19.02
N ALA A 104 -0.62 5.76 -19.06
CA ALA A 104 -1.63 4.84 -19.58
C ALA A 104 -2.88 4.81 -18.69
N LEU A 105 -2.71 4.83 -17.35
CA LEU A 105 -3.84 4.96 -16.43
C LEU A 105 -4.57 6.31 -16.57
N LEU A 106 -3.82 7.39 -16.80
CA LEU A 106 -4.38 8.71 -17.03
C LEU A 106 -5.19 8.76 -18.33
N GLN A 107 -4.64 8.20 -19.41
CA GLN A 107 -5.35 8.10 -20.68
C GLN A 107 -6.65 7.29 -20.52
N LEU A 108 -6.60 6.15 -19.84
CA LEU A 108 -7.78 5.34 -19.55
C LEU A 108 -8.84 6.13 -18.74
N ALA A 109 -8.42 6.95 -17.79
CA ALA A 109 -9.32 7.81 -17.03
C ALA A 109 -10.04 8.81 -17.94
N CYS A 110 -9.32 9.46 -18.86
CA CYS A 110 -9.90 10.33 -19.88
C CYS A 110 -10.90 9.59 -20.79
N GLU A 111 -10.51 8.42 -21.30
CA GLU A 111 -11.35 7.58 -22.17
C GLU A 111 -12.66 7.16 -21.49
N ARG A 112 -12.64 7.01 -20.17
CA ARG A 112 -13.82 6.69 -19.35
C ARG A 112 -14.60 7.92 -18.88
N GLY A 113 -14.25 9.10 -19.33
CA GLY A 113 -15.00 10.33 -19.10
C GLY A 113 -14.63 11.09 -17.82
N VAL A 114 -13.50 10.80 -17.18
CA VAL A 114 -12.96 11.66 -16.11
C VAL A 114 -12.53 12.99 -16.73
N GLN A 115 -12.99 14.11 -16.15
CA GLN A 115 -12.61 15.45 -16.60
C GLN A 115 -11.21 15.80 -16.09
N VAL A 116 -10.20 15.59 -16.93
CA VAL A 116 -8.80 15.85 -16.57
C VAL A 116 -8.38 17.25 -17.02
N TYR A 117 -7.81 18.03 -16.11
CA TYR A 117 -7.16 19.31 -16.38
C TYR A 117 -5.66 19.18 -16.13
N GLN A 118 -4.86 19.30 -17.19
CA GLN A 118 -3.40 19.26 -17.09
C GLN A 118 -2.72 20.13 -18.16
N PRO A 119 -1.66 20.89 -17.81
CA PRO A 119 -1.25 21.19 -16.45
C PRO A 119 -2.31 22.05 -15.74
N ALA A 120 -2.58 21.78 -14.47
CA ALA A 120 -3.47 22.56 -13.63
C ALA A 120 -3.00 22.58 -12.17
N SER A 121 -3.08 23.76 -11.54
CA SER A 121 -2.67 23.96 -10.15
C SER A 121 -3.78 24.61 -9.35
N LEU A 122 -4.18 23.97 -8.25
CA LEU A 122 -5.16 24.51 -7.30
C LEU A 122 -4.64 25.83 -6.70
N THR A 123 -5.49 26.85 -6.69
CA THR A 123 -5.20 28.16 -6.07
C THR A 123 -5.96 28.33 -4.78
N ASN A 124 -7.24 27.96 -4.74
CA ASN A 124 -8.10 28.16 -3.58
C ASN A 124 -9.14 27.04 -3.43
N VAL A 125 -9.49 26.74 -2.17
CA VAL A 125 -10.59 25.86 -1.79
C VAL A 125 -11.43 26.59 -0.75
N SER A 126 -12.73 26.69 -0.99
CA SER A 126 -13.70 27.31 -0.07
C SER A 126 -14.99 26.51 0.00
N GLY A 127 -15.85 26.83 0.97
CA GLY A 127 -17.10 26.11 1.21
C GLY A 127 -16.98 25.06 2.31
N GLN A 128 -17.86 24.06 2.25
CA GLN A 128 -18.01 23.01 3.26
C GLN A 128 -18.34 21.67 2.60
N ALA A 129 -18.33 20.59 3.39
CA ALA A 129 -18.65 19.25 2.91
C ALA A 129 -19.96 19.23 2.12
N GLY A 130 -19.95 18.59 0.94
CA GLY A 130 -21.10 18.55 0.02
C GLY A 130 -21.21 19.74 -0.94
N ALA A 131 -20.54 20.87 -0.68
CA ALA A 131 -20.63 22.09 -1.46
C ALA A 131 -19.29 22.86 -1.53
N TRP A 132 -18.20 22.15 -1.87
CA TRP A 132 -16.89 22.76 -2.05
C TRP A 132 -16.84 23.58 -3.35
N GLN A 133 -16.11 24.68 -3.32
CA GLN A 133 -15.73 25.46 -4.50
C GLN A 133 -14.21 25.46 -4.63
N LEU A 134 -13.73 25.07 -5.81
CA LEU A 134 -12.32 24.91 -6.11
C LEU A 134 -11.94 25.82 -7.26
N ASN A 135 -10.96 26.69 -7.02
CA ASN A 135 -10.35 27.52 -8.05
C ASN A 135 -8.98 26.94 -8.40
N PHE A 136 -8.66 26.89 -9.69
CA PHE A 136 -7.38 26.38 -10.17
C PHE A 136 -6.97 27.05 -11.48
N ASN A 137 -5.67 27.20 -11.67
CA ASN A 137 -5.11 27.79 -12.88
C ASN A 137 -4.81 26.71 -13.91
N THR A 138 -5.20 26.97 -15.16
CA THR A 138 -4.70 26.31 -16.37
C THR A 138 -3.79 27.29 -17.13
N PRO A 139 -3.02 26.86 -18.15
CA PRO A 139 -2.16 27.77 -18.93
C PRO A 139 -2.92 28.94 -19.56
N THR A 140 -4.19 28.75 -19.88
CA THR A 140 -4.99 29.72 -20.62
C THR A 140 -5.83 30.63 -19.72
N ARG A 141 -6.24 30.16 -18.53
CA ARG A 141 -7.15 30.89 -17.64
C ARG A 141 -7.28 30.24 -16.26
N GLU A 142 -7.79 30.99 -15.31
CA GLU A 142 -8.35 30.45 -14.06
C GLU A 142 -9.67 29.72 -14.37
N GLN A 143 -9.89 28.61 -13.68
CA GLN A 143 -11.09 27.77 -13.75
C GLN A 143 -11.67 27.59 -12.37
N GLN A 144 -12.97 27.33 -12.33
CA GLN A 144 -13.73 27.10 -11.10
C GLN A 144 -14.64 25.88 -11.27
N ILE A 145 -14.66 25.00 -10.27
CA ILE A 145 -15.51 23.81 -10.20
C ILE A 145 -16.13 23.69 -8.80
N GLN A 146 -17.38 23.22 -8.74
CA GLN A 146 -18.02 22.78 -7.50
C GLN A 146 -17.91 21.27 -7.32
N ALA A 147 -17.72 20.80 -6.08
CA ALA A 147 -17.62 19.37 -5.78
C ALA A 147 -18.25 19.01 -4.42
N CYS A 148 -18.80 17.79 -4.31
CA CYS A 148 -19.26 17.27 -3.02
C CYS A 148 -18.10 16.78 -2.14
N PHE A 149 -17.11 16.13 -2.77
CA PHE A 149 -15.92 15.61 -2.10
C PHE A 149 -14.63 16.09 -2.77
N ILE A 150 -13.57 16.20 -1.97
CA ILE A 150 -12.20 16.45 -2.44
C ILE A 150 -11.30 15.28 -2.05
N LEU A 151 -10.52 14.78 -3.02
CA LEU A 151 -9.49 13.77 -2.80
C LEU A 151 -8.11 14.35 -3.08
N ASP A 152 -7.25 14.38 -2.06
CA ASP A 152 -5.87 14.82 -2.18
C ASP A 152 -4.95 13.62 -2.43
N ALA A 153 -4.41 13.52 -3.63
CA ALA A 153 -3.45 12.51 -4.07
C ALA A 153 -2.16 13.16 -4.62
N ARG A 154 -1.80 14.36 -4.13
CA ARG A 154 -0.68 15.17 -4.65
C ARG A 154 0.72 14.67 -4.27
N GLY A 155 0.81 13.52 -3.61
CA GLY A 155 2.05 12.97 -3.06
C GLY A 155 2.25 13.39 -1.62
N ARG A 156 3.51 13.53 -1.18
CA ARG A 156 3.84 13.49 0.24
C ARG A 156 3.29 14.67 1.07
N SER A 157 2.83 14.40 2.29
CA SER A 157 2.23 15.39 3.22
C SER A 157 3.25 15.96 4.21
N PRO A 158 3.28 17.29 4.43
CA PRO A 158 4.13 17.91 5.44
C PRO A 158 3.61 17.69 6.88
N GLN A 159 2.31 17.47 7.03
CA GLN A 159 1.62 17.27 8.30
C GLN A 159 1.47 15.77 8.55
N HIS A 160 2.31 15.22 9.42
CA HIS A 160 2.34 13.79 9.67
C HIS A 160 2.96 13.39 11.02
N ILE A 161 2.63 12.17 11.43
CA ILE A 161 3.29 11.39 12.48
C ILE A 161 4.32 10.52 11.76
N ALA A 162 5.59 10.65 12.11
CA ALA A 162 6.61 9.76 11.56
C ALA A 162 6.34 8.30 11.99
N CYS A 163 6.63 7.33 11.13
CA CYS A 163 6.48 5.91 11.43
C CYS A 163 7.81 5.15 11.46
N ALA A 164 8.92 5.82 11.11
CA ALA A 164 10.29 5.33 11.27
C ALA A 164 11.27 6.52 11.29
N PRO A 165 12.57 6.29 11.61
CA PRO A 165 13.62 7.30 11.42
C PRO A 165 13.67 7.88 9.99
N ARG A 166 14.28 9.07 9.86
CA ARG A 166 14.38 9.78 8.57
C ARG A 166 15.14 8.94 7.54
N LEU A 167 14.60 8.86 6.33
CA LEU A 167 15.21 8.13 5.23
C LEU A 167 15.21 9.02 3.98
N SER A 168 16.35 9.07 3.29
CA SER A 168 16.50 9.69 1.97
C SER A 168 16.78 8.58 0.96
N ALA A 169 16.25 8.74 -0.25
CA ALA A 169 16.63 7.95 -1.40
C ALA A 169 17.37 8.87 -2.37
N SER A 170 18.58 8.47 -2.79
CA SER A 170 19.36 9.18 -3.81
C SER A 170 19.71 8.20 -4.93
N TRP A 171 19.51 8.58 -6.19
CA TRP A 171 19.71 7.68 -7.32
C TRP A 171 20.30 8.36 -8.55
N VAL A 172 20.93 7.53 -9.37
CA VAL A 172 21.40 7.84 -10.72
C VAL A 172 21.00 6.74 -11.68
N GLU A 173 21.15 7.02 -12.95
CA GLU A 173 20.95 6.05 -14.02
C GLU A 173 22.25 5.91 -14.81
N LEU A 174 22.45 4.73 -15.39
CA LEU A 174 23.60 4.38 -16.23
C LEU A 174 23.09 3.80 -17.55
N ALA A 175 23.90 3.88 -18.59
CA ALA A 175 23.58 3.20 -19.85
C ALA A 175 23.71 1.69 -19.67
N HIS A 176 22.78 0.91 -20.22
CA HIS A 176 22.83 -0.56 -20.14
C HIS A 176 24.13 -1.15 -20.73
N THR A 177 24.75 -0.48 -21.71
CA THR A 177 26.01 -0.90 -22.33
C THR A 177 27.20 -0.89 -21.37
N ASP A 178 27.14 -0.08 -20.31
CA ASP A 178 28.22 0.06 -19.35
C ASP A 178 28.09 -0.96 -18.19
N ILE A 179 26.92 -1.60 -18.06
CA ILE A 179 26.63 -2.52 -16.97
C ILE A 179 27.22 -3.90 -17.29
N PRO A 180 27.98 -4.50 -16.34
CA PRO A 180 28.51 -5.85 -16.51
C PRO A 180 27.41 -6.88 -16.82
N VAL A 181 27.67 -7.78 -17.77
CA VAL A 181 26.71 -8.80 -18.23
C VAL A 181 26.17 -9.65 -17.07
N GLY A 182 26.97 -9.92 -16.04
CA GLY A 182 26.53 -10.68 -14.86
C GLY A 182 25.47 -9.98 -14.00
N LEU A 183 25.28 -8.68 -14.17
CA LEU A 183 24.22 -7.90 -13.50
C LEU A 183 22.96 -7.76 -14.38
N ALA A 184 23.03 -8.20 -15.64
CA ALA A 184 21.90 -8.17 -16.55
C ALA A 184 20.75 -9.03 -15.99
N HIS A 185 19.53 -8.52 -16.12
CA HIS A 185 18.30 -9.22 -15.71
C HIS A 185 18.19 -9.58 -14.22
N LEU A 186 18.94 -8.90 -13.34
CA LEU A 186 18.82 -9.04 -11.89
C LEU A 186 18.39 -7.72 -11.26
N THR A 187 17.51 -7.81 -10.26
CA THR A 187 17.41 -6.77 -9.24
C THR A 187 18.45 -7.06 -8.17
N GLN A 188 19.12 -6.04 -7.66
CA GLN A 188 20.13 -6.17 -6.61
C GLN A 188 19.70 -5.38 -5.40
N VAL A 189 19.85 -5.98 -4.22
CA VAL A 189 19.63 -5.35 -2.93
C VAL A 189 20.77 -5.72 -2.00
N GLU A 190 21.48 -4.72 -1.49
CA GLU A 190 22.59 -4.93 -0.59
C GLU A 190 22.55 -4.00 0.60
N ALA A 191 22.63 -4.57 1.79
CA ALA A 191 22.88 -3.82 3.01
C ALA A 191 24.34 -3.34 3.07
N VAL A 192 24.52 -2.06 3.38
CA VAL A 192 25.82 -1.43 3.65
C VAL A 192 25.80 -0.78 5.04
N GLU A 193 26.95 -0.31 5.52
CA GLU A 193 27.07 0.24 6.88
C GLU A 193 26.08 1.38 7.19
N HIS A 194 25.88 2.31 6.25
CA HIS A 194 25.08 3.51 6.45
C HIS A 194 23.75 3.53 5.68
N GLY A 195 23.27 2.38 5.23
CA GLY A 195 22.11 2.32 4.36
C GLY A 195 21.99 1.03 3.60
N TRP A 196 21.24 1.05 2.51
CA TRP A 196 21.20 -0.05 1.55
C TRP A 196 21.13 0.46 0.13
N LEU A 197 21.70 -0.36 -0.76
CA LEU A 197 21.70 -0.13 -2.20
C LEU A 197 20.61 -0.97 -2.85
N TRP A 198 19.98 -0.37 -3.85
CA TRP A 198 19.05 -1.03 -4.75
C TRP A 198 19.45 -0.73 -6.18
N GLY A 199 19.38 -1.72 -7.06
CA GLY A 199 19.53 -1.46 -8.49
C GLY A 199 18.84 -2.49 -9.35
N THR A 200 18.44 -2.06 -10.54
CA THR A 200 17.79 -2.93 -11.51
C THR A 200 17.83 -2.29 -12.89
N HIS A 201 17.64 -3.11 -13.91
CA HIS A 201 17.40 -2.63 -15.27
C HIS A 201 16.01 -2.04 -15.39
N LEU A 202 15.92 -0.92 -16.11
CA LEU A 202 14.67 -0.29 -16.49
C LEU A 202 14.26 -0.77 -17.90
N PRO A 203 12.95 -0.80 -18.22
CA PRO A 203 12.48 -1.25 -19.55
C PRO A 203 13.00 -0.44 -20.73
N ASP A 204 13.52 0.77 -20.49
CA ASP A 204 14.09 1.66 -21.50
C ASP A 204 15.61 1.53 -21.65
N LYS A 205 16.18 0.39 -21.25
CA LYS A 205 17.62 0.08 -21.39
C LYS A 205 18.53 1.01 -20.59
N ARG A 206 18.03 1.61 -19.52
CA ARG A 206 18.86 2.21 -18.47
C ARG A 206 19.01 1.23 -17.31
N TYR A 207 20.02 1.43 -16.48
CA TYR A 207 20.15 0.76 -15.19
C TYR A 207 20.10 1.81 -14.10
N ARG A 208 19.28 1.59 -13.06
CA ARG A 208 19.19 2.52 -11.94
C ARG A 208 19.94 1.96 -10.75
N VAL A 209 20.65 2.84 -10.06
CA VAL A 209 21.27 2.57 -8.75
C VAL A 209 20.75 3.60 -7.78
N MET A 210 20.35 3.14 -6.61
CA MET A 210 19.77 3.96 -5.55
C MET A 210 20.40 3.60 -4.22
N LEU A 211 20.83 4.60 -3.47
CA LEU A 211 21.20 4.48 -2.07
C LEU A 211 20.09 5.03 -1.19
N LEU A 212 19.71 4.26 -0.18
CA LEU A 212 18.82 4.69 0.87
C LEU A 212 19.58 4.77 2.19
N CYS A 213 19.65 5.97 2.75
CA CYS A 213 20.46 6.25 3.93
C CYS A 213 19.79 7.28 4.86
N ASP A 214 20.38 7.47 6.04
CA ASP A 214 20.04 8.62 6.88
C ASP A 214 20.64 9.90 6.27
N PRO A 215 19.82 10.92 5.91
CA PRO A 215 20.32 12.17 5.37
C PRO A 215 21.25 12.93 6.34
N ALA A 216 21.08 12.78 7.65
CA ALA A 216 21.94 13.44 8.64
C ALA A 216 23.36 12.84 8.63
N THR A 217 23.47 11.51 8.58
CA THR A 217 24.75 10.80 8.47
C THR A 217 25.49 11.17 7.18
N GLN A 218 24.79 11.19 6.04
CA GLN A 218 25.39 11.62 4.77
C GLN A 218 25.92 13.05 4.85
N HIS A 219 25.15 13.98 5.42
CA HIS A 219 25.56 15.38 5.55
C HIS A 219 26.76 15.55 6.48
N GLN A 220 26.83 14.78 7.57
CA GLN A 220 27.93 14.83 8.54
C GLN A 220 29.23 14.27 7.96
N LEU A 221 29.18 13.12 7.28
CA LEU A 221 30.37 12.44 6.78
C LEU A 221 30.85 12.99 5.43
N MET A 222 29.93 13.41 4.55
CA MET A 222 30.24 13.91 3.21
C MET A 222 29.38 15.15 2.87
N PRO A 223 29.62 16.30 3.52
CA PRO A 223 28.84 17.51 3.30
C PRO A 223 28.96 18.01 1.86
N GLY A 224 27.83 18.33 1.24
CA GLY A 224 27.76 18.86 -0.13
C GLY A 224 28.23 17.90 -1.23
N ARG A 225 28.49 16.62 -0.92
CA ARG A 225 29.01 15.63 -1.88
C ARG A 225 28.18 14.33 -1.92
N PRO A 226 26.87 14.40 -2.19
CA PRO A 226 26.00 13.22 -2.17
C PRO A 226 26.32 12.21 -3.29
N GLU A 227 26.86 12.65 -4.43
CA GLU A 227 27.30 11.73 -5.49
C GLU A 227 28.52 10.91 -5.06
N VAL A 228 29.51 11.57 -4.44
CA VAL A 228 30.70 10.89 -3.89
C VAL A 228 30.28 9.89 -2.81
N TRP A 229 29.29 10.25 -1.99
CA TRP A 229 28.73 9.34 -0.99
C TRP A 229 28.09 8.09 -1.62
N LEU A 230 27.32 8.26 -2.70
CA LEU A 230 26.75 7.12 -3.44
C LEU A 230 27.86 6.23 -4.01
N ARG A 231 28.86 6.81 -4.70
CA ARG A 231 29.98 6.06 -5.27
C ARG A 231 30.79 5.30 -4.21
N ALA A 232 31.06 5.93 -3.06
CA ALA A 232 31.76 5.29 -1.96
C ALA A 232 30.99 4.08 -1.39
N ASN A 233 29.67 4.17 -1.26
CA ASN A 233 28.84 3.03 -0.85
C ASN A 233 28.81 1.94 -1.93
N CYS A 234 28.80 2.28 -3.22
CA CYS A 234 28.95 1.29 -4.29
C CYS A 234 30.32 0.60 -4.23
N ALA A 235 31.41 1.36 -4.05
CA ALA A 235 32.77 0.82 -4.01
C ALA A 235 33.01 -0.15 -2.84
N SER A 236 32.38 0.10 -1.69
CA SER A 236 32.47 -0.78 -0.51
C SER A 236 31.50 -1.97 -0.54
N SER A 237 30.58 -2.00 -1.50
CA SER A 237 29.59 -3.06 -1.65
C SER A 237 30.11 -4.23 -2.48
N GLN A 238 29.57 -5.43 -2.27
CA GLN A 238 29.94 -6.61 -3.05
C GLN A 238 29.20 -6.67 -4.40
N LEU A 239 27.93 -6.26 -4.43
CA LEU A 239 27.08 -6.34 -5.62
C LEU A 239 27.27 -5.13 -6.54
N PHE A 240 27.59 -3.95 -6.00
CA PHE A 240 27.69 -2.70 -6.77
C PHE A 240 29.13 -2.18 -6.94
N ALA A 241 30.18 -2.90 -6.52
CA ALA A 241 31.58 -2.44 -6.68
C ALA A 241 31.91 -2.06 -8.13
N ALA A 242 31.47 -2.87 -9.09
CA ALA A 242 31.71 -2.63 -10.51
C ALA A 242 31.02 -1.37 -11.07
N ILE A 243 30.05 -0.81 -10.34
CA ILE A 243 29.27 0.37 -10.74
C ILE A 243 29.95 1.66 -10.25
N ALA A 244 30.77 1.60 -9.19
CA ALA A 244 31.26 2.77 -8.48
C ALA A 244 31.99 3.80 -9.38
N GLU A 245 32.71 3.32 -10.39
CA GLU A 245 33.51 4.13 -11.33
C GLU A 245 32.85 4.32 -12.70
N LEU A 246 31.64 3.78 -12.92
CA LEU A 246 30.95 3.92 -14.20
C LEU A 246 30.38 5.33 -14.40
N PRO A 247 30.27 5.79 -15.66
CA PRO A 247 29.69 7.09 -15.97
C PRO A 247 28.19 7.11 -15.68
N PHE A 248 27.71 8.20 -15.08
CA PHE A 248 26.29 8.40 -14.82
C PHE A 248 25.63 9.10 -16.01
N ALA A 249 24.48 8.58 -16.44
CA ALA A 249 23.64 9.12 -17.50
C ALA A 249 22.74 10.26 -16.98
N GLY A 250 23.30 11.20 -16.23
CA GLY A 250 22.58 12.34 -15.67
C GLY A 250 23.08 12.78 -14.30
N ARG A 251 22.36 13.74 -13.70
CA ARG A 251 22.66 14.23 -12.35
C ARG A 251 22.03 13.31 -11.29
N LEU A 252 22.68 13.21 -10.14
CA LEU A 252 22.08 12.61 -8.95
C LEU A 252 20.74 13.27 -8.62
N GLN A 253 19.72 12.44 -8.42
CA GLN A 253 18.41 12.84 -7.95
C GLN A 253 18.22 12.34 -6.52
N ALA A 254 17.41 13.04 -5.73
CA ALA A 254 17.09 12.61 -4.38
C ALA A 254 15.68 13.02 -3.94
N CYS A 255 15.11 12.24 -3.04
CA CYS A 255 13.86 12.57 -2.37
C CYS A 255 13.80 12.00 -0.95
N SER A 256 12.86 12.48 -0.13
CA SER A 256 12.54 11.83 1.14
C SER A 256 11.85 10.49 0.88
N ALA A 257 12.28 9.46 1.60
CA ALA A 257 11.66 8.14 1.67
C ALA A 257 11.19 7.83 3.10
N THR A 258 11.12 8.83 3.98
CA THR A 258 10.75 8.66 5.40
C THR A 258 9.32 8.10 5.53
N PRO A 259 9.12 6.98 6.25
CA PRO A 259 7.78 6.47 6.53
C PRO A 259 6.99 7.39 7.46
N TYR A 260 5.70 7.60 7.19
CA TYR A 260 4.82 8.42 8.02
C TYR A 260 3.34 8.10 7.80
N LEU A 261 2.51 8.64 8.70
CA LEU A 261 1.05 8.67 8.63
C LEU A 261 0.54 10.11 8.80
N ALA A 262 -0.22 10.63 7.85
CA ALA A 262 -0.78 11.97 7.89
C ALA A 262 -2.02 12.01 8.81
N TYR A 263 -2.01 12.94 9.78
CA TYR A 263 -3.04 12.97 10.82
C TYR A 263 -4.36 13.62 10.41
N ASP A 264 -4.35 14.34 9.29
CA ASP A 264 -5.48 15.03 8.68
C ASP A 264 -6.01 14.28 7.44
N SER A 265 -5.80 12.96 7.37
CA SER A 265 -6.19 12.14 6.21
C SER A 265 -7.69 12.03 5.99
N TRP A 266 -8.50 12.15 7.05
CA TRP A 266 -9.95 12.26 6.97
C TRP A 266 -10.37 13.61 7.57
N GLN A 267 -11.05 14.42 6.78
CA GLN A 267 -11.76 15.63 7.19
C GLN A 267 -13.15 15.58 6.54
N GLU A 268 -14.11 16.29 7.11
CA GLU A 268 -15.47 16.32 6.55
C GLU A 268 -15.44 16.71 5.06
N GLY A 269 -15.88 15.80 4.19
CA GLY A 269 -15.88 15.98 2.74
C GLY A 269 -14.50 16.05 2.06
N ARG A 270 -13.38 15.80 2.76
CA ARG A 270 -12.02 15.81 2.18
C ARG A 270 -11.17 14.66 2.70
N LEU A 271 -10.61 13.85 1.79
CA LEU A 271 -9.77 12.71 2.14
C LEU A 271 -8.41 12.81 1.46
N LYS A 272 -7.36 12.32 2.12
CA LYS A 272 -6.05 12.12 1.52
C LYS A 272 -5.88 10.68 1.04
N LEU A 273 -5.15 10.49 -0.04
CA LEU A 273 -4.90 9.21 -0.70
C LEU A 273 -3.40 8.98 -0.95
N GLY A 274 -2.99 7.71 -0.97
CA GLY A 274 -1.60 7.32 -1.23
C GLY A 274 -0.61 8.07 -0.34
N ASP A 275 0.48 8.55 -0.93
CA ASP A 275 1.51 9.34 -0.24
C ASP A 275 0.95 10.58 0.48
N ALA A 276 -0.20 11.14 0.08
CA ALA A 276 -0.78 12.25 0.84
C ALA A 276 -1.28 11.78 2.22
N ALA A 277 -1.78 10.54 2.31
CA ALA A 277 -2.26 9.95 3.55
C ALA A 277 -1.16 9.23 4.35
N PHE A 278 -0.25 8.51 3.69
CA PHE A 278 0.81 7.77 4.35
C PHE A 278 1.94 7.43 3.39
N ALA A 279 3.15 7.27 3.92
CA ALA A 279 4.27 6.73 3.17
C ALA A 279 4.90 5.56 3.94
N LEU A 280 5.32 4.55 3.20
CA LEU A 280 5.92 3.33 3.75
C LEU A 280 7.41 3.25 3.42
N ASP A 281 8.15 2.42 4.15
CA ASP A 281 9.54 2.12 3.81
C ASP A 281 9.60 1.38 2.46
N PRO A 282 10.44 1.83 1.52
CA PRO A 282 10.47 1.29 0.16
C PRO A 282 11.12 -0.09 0.02
N ILE A 283 11.73 -0.67 1.07
CA ILE A 283 12.43 -1.96 0.97
C ILE A 283 11.56 -3.11 0.43
N SER A 284 10.24 -3.06 0.69
CA SER A 284 9.27 -4.04 0.19
C SER A 284 8.80 -3.81 -1.25
N SER A 285 9.14 -2.67 -1.85
CA SER A 285 8.56 -2.19 -3.12
C SER A 285 7.02 -2.13 -3.16
N SER A 286 6.35 -2.08 -2.01
CA SER A 286 4.88 -2.16 -1.93
C SER A 286 4.14 -0.81 -1.98
N GLY A 287 4.85 0.32 -2.01
CA GLY A 287 4.25 1.66 -1.89
C GLY A 287 3.13 1.93 -2.90
N VAL A 288 3.36 1.62 -4.19
CA VAL A 288 2.35 1.80 -5.26
C VAL A 288 1.11 0.93 -4.99
N GLU A 289 1.32 -0.34 -4.66
CA GLU A 289 0.23 -1.29 -4.38
C GLU A 289 -0.63 -0.82 -3.20
N LYS A 290 0.01 -0.39 -2.11
CA LYS A 290 -0.69 0.10 -0.91
C LYS A 290 -1.43 1.40 -1.18
N ALA A 291 -0.82 2.33 -1.91
CA ALA A 291 -1.45 3.58 -2.29
C ALA A 291 -2.70 3.35 -3.17
N MET A 292 -2.61 2.47 -4.16
CA MET A 292 -3.74 2.10 -5.01
C MET A 292 -4.84 1.38 -4.22
N ARG A 293 -4.48 0.38 -3.41
CA ARG A 293 -5.46 -0.38 -2.62
C ARG A 293 -6.20 0.50 -1.62
N PHE A 294 -5.47 1.37 -0.91
CA PHE A 294 -6.08 2.30 0.02
C PHE A 294 -7.01 3.28 -0.69
N SER A 295 -6.67 3.71 -1.91
CA SER A 295 -7.52 4.57 -2.71
C SER A 295 -8.86 3.92 -3.07
N LEU A 296 -8.87 2.61 -3.37
CA LEU A 296 -10.13 1.86 -3.55
C LEU A 296 -10.95 1.85 -2.25
N GLN A 297 -10.32 1.61 -1.10
CA GLN A 297 -10.99 1.59 0.20
C GLN A 297 -11.56 2.97 0.57
N ALA A 298 -10.85 4.05 0.24
CA ALA A 298 -11.33 5.41 0.43
C ALA A 298 -12.57 5.72 -0.43
N VAL A 299 -12.59 5.23 -1.68
CA VAL A 299 -13.77 5.34 -2.54
C VAL A 299 -14.97 4.60 -1.96
N ILE A 300 -14.78 3.39 -1.39
CA ILE A 300 -15.86 2.68 -0.68
C ILE A 300 -16.38 3.50 0.51
N ALA A 301 -15.50 4.15 1.28
CA ALA A 301 -15.91 5.00 2.39
C ALA A 301 -16.75 6.20 1.91
N ILE A 302 -16.35 6.86 0.80
CA ILE A 302 -17.14 7.92 0.17
C ILE A 302 -18.49 7.40 -0.33
N HIS A 303 -18.50 6.26 -1.01
CA HIS A 303 -19.73 5.68 -1.56
C HIS A 303 -20.73 5.33 -0.46
N THR A 304 -20.24 4.91 0.70
CA THR A 304 -21.04 4.64 1.90
C THR A 304 -21.79 5.88 2.40
N ILE A 305 -21.19 7.08 2.29
CA ILE A 305 -21.75 8.29 2.88
C ILE A 305 -22.47 9.21 1.87
N HIS A 306 -22.22 9.06 0.57
CA HIS A 306 -22.66 10.00 -0.46
C HIS A 306 -24.18 10.29 -0.48
N HIS A 307 -25.01 9.26 -0.25
CA HIS A 307 -26.47 9.38 -0.31
C HIS A 307 -27.17 9.26 1.05
N THR A 308 -26.45 9.48 2.15
CA THR A 308 -27.03 9.35 3.50
C THR A 308 -26.63 10.50 4.41
N GLN A 309 -27.58 10.94 5.24
CA GLN A 309 -27.36 11.91 6.32
C GLN A 309 -27.26 11.24 7.69
N GLN A 310 -27.28 9.90 7.75
CA GLN A 310 -27.23 9.17 9.02
C GLN A 310 -25.84 9.27 9.64
N ALA A 311 -25.72 9.92 10.79
CA ALA A 311 -24.43 10.10 11.48
C ALA A 311 -23.68 8.77 11.72
N SER A 312 -24.39 7.69 12.05
CA SER A 312 -23.80 6.35 12.26
C SER A 312 -23.15 5.78 10.99
N ARG A 313 -23.66 6.09 9.79
CA ARG A 313 -23.05 5.70 8.52
C ARG A 313 -21.75 6.44 8.26
N HIS A 314 -21.72 7.73 8.58
CA HIS A 314 -20.53 8.57 8.47
C HIS A 314 -19.44 8.13 9.44
N GLU A 315 -19.82 7.84 10.68
CA GLU A 315 -18.91 7.30 11.69
C GLU A 315 -18.33 5.95 11.26
N LEU A 316 -19.16 5.02 10.78
CA LEU A 316 -18.71 3.71 10.29
C LEU A 316 -17.73 3.81 9.11
N ALA A 317 -18.01 4.70 8.15
CA ALA A 317 -17.12 4.91 7.00
C ALA A 317 -15.78 5.51 7.41
N ARG A 318 -15.80 6.48 8.34
CA ARG A 318 -14.60 7.08 8.92
C ARG A 318 -13.78 6.06 9.70
N GLU A 319 -14.42 5.25 10.56
CA GLU A 319 -13.77 4.18 11.31
C GLU A 319 -13.07 3.21 10.35
N PHE A 320 -13.78 2.74 9.32
CA PHE A 320 -13.22 1.85 8.30
C PHE A 320 -12.00 2.47 7.61
N PHE A 321 -12.09 3.72 7.15
CA PHE A 321 -10.97 4.41 6.50
C PHE A 321 -9.76 4.56 7.43
N GLN A 322 -9.97 5.08 8.64
CA GLN A 322 -8.90 5.32 9.61
C GLN A 322 -8.24 4.01 10.04
N ARG A 323 -9.04 2.96 10.28
CA ARG A 323 -8.53 1.64 10.63
C ARG A 323 -7.65 1.05 9.52
N ARG A 324 -8.05 1.13 8.25
CA ARG A 324 -7.21 0.65 7.13
C ARG A 324 -5.90 1.41 6.99
N LEU A 325 -5.93 2.71 7.23
CA LEU A 325 -4.73 3.55 7.24
C LEU A 325 -3.77 3.13 8.36
N ILE A 326 -4.27 3.02 9.59
CA ILE A 326 -3.51 2.60 10.78
C ILE A 326 -2.95 1.19 10.61
N GLU A 327 -3.78 0.20 10.25
CA GLU A 327 -3.37 -1.19 10.05
C GLU A 327 -2.24 -1.30 9.01
N THR A 328 -2.33 -0.53 7.92
CA THR A 328 -1.32 -0.52 6.85
C THR A 328 0.02 0.00 7.36
N CYS A 329 0.03 1.14 8.05
CA CYS A 329 1.25 1.74 8.58
C CYS A 329 1.88 0.92 9.70
N ALA A 330 1.07 0.44 10.65
CA ALA A 330 1.56 -0.33 11.79
C ALA A 330 2.17 -1.67 11.35
N ARG A 331 1.45 -2.43 10.50
CA ARG A 331 1.92 -3.72 9.99
C ARG A 331 3.20 -3.57 9.18
N HIS A 332 3.26 -2.59 8.29
CA HIS A 332 4.45 -2.38 7.46
C HIS A 332 5.66 -1.93 8.28
N SER A 333 5.45 -1.04 9.24
CA SER A 333 6.53 -0.56 10.12
C SER A 333 7.08 -1.68 10.98
N LEU A 334 6.22 -2.52 11.59
CA LEU A 334 6.66 -3.67 12.38
C LEU A 334 7.36 -4.73 11.52
N TRP A 335 6.87 -5.00 10.32
CA TRP A 335 7.54 -5.89 9.37
C TRP A 335 8.93 -5.37 9.00
N THR A 336 9.04 -4.09 8.63
CA THR A 336 10.31 -3.44 8.25
C THR A 336 11.28 -3.43 9.42
N GLN A 337 10.82 -3.12 10.63
CA GLN A 337 11.63 -3.15 11.85
C GLN A 337 12.28 -4.53 12.05
N ARG A 338 11.49 -5.60 11.95
CA ARG A 338 11.98 -6.98 12.08
C ARG A 338 12.92 -7.35 10.93
N TYR A 339 12.64 -6.89 9.72
CA TYR A 339 13.48 -7.16 8.55
C TYR A 339 14.84 -6.46 8.64
N TYR A 340 14.88 -5.23 9.14
CA TYR A 340 16.11 -4.48 9.36
C TYR A 340 16.94 -5.04 10.53
N ALA A 341 16.29 -5.63 11.54
CA ALA A 341 16.99 -6.31 12.64
C ALA A 341 17.78 -7.56 12.20
N GLN A 342 17.43 -8.16 11.04
CA GLN A 342 18.05 -9.38 10.54
C GLN A 342 19.33 -9.14 9.74
N VAL A 343 19.70 -7.88 9.49
CA VAL A 343 20.81 -7.53 8.59
C VAL A 343 22.16 -7.93 9.19
N TRP A 344 23.09 -8.40 8.35
CA TRP A 344 24.43 -8.86 8.78
C TRP A 344 25.23 -7.76 9.52
N CYS A 345 24.98 -6.49 9.17
CA CYS A 345 25.62 -5.30 9.74
C CYS A 345 24.73 -4.58 10.78
N SER A 346 23.84 -5.31 11.46
CA SER A 346 22.83 -4.75 12.38
C SER A 346 23.37 -3.88 13.52
N HIS A 347 24.66 -3.96 13.83
CA HIS A 347 25.31 -3.21 14.90
C HIS A 347 25.58 -1.72 14.56
N HIS A 348 25.58 -1.33 13.27
CA HIS A 348 25.76 0.08 12.90
C HIS A 348 24.51 0.92 13.21
N ALA A 349 24.71 2.21 13.46
CA ALA A 349 23.67 3.13 13.94
C ALA A 349 22.42 3.14 13.04
N PHE A 350 22.61 3.21 11.71
CA PHE A 350 21.50 3.21 10.74
C PHE A 350 20.51 2.06 10.98
N TRP A 351 21.03 0.86 11.23
CA TRP A 351 20.27 -0.38 11.42
C TRP A 351 19.67 -0.47 12.81
N ARG A 352 20.47 -0.24 13.87
CA ARG A 352 20.00 -0.28 15.26
C ARG A 352 18.81 0.66 15.48
N ASP A 353 18.87 1.87 14.94
CA ASP A 353 17.84 2.89 15.14
C ASP A 353 16.50 2.52 14.48
N ARG A 354 16.53 1.66 13.45
CA ARG A 354 15.34 1.22 12.71
C ARG A 354 14.87 -0.17 13.10
N ALA A 355 15.64 -0.91 13.90
CA ALA A 355 15.27 -2.20 14.46
C ALA A 355 14.41 -2.10 15.73
N VAL A 356 14.05 -0.89 16.16
CA VAL A 356 13.25 -0.62 17.37
C VAL A 356 11.89 0.01 17.06
N PRO A 357 10.89 -0.12 17.96
CA PRO A 357 9.54 0.40 17.71
C PRO A 357 9.49 1.92 17.50
N TYR A 358 8.56 2.37 16.65
CA TYR A 358 8.30 3.76 16.29
C TYR A 358 6.80 3.94 15.99
N PRO A 359 6.15 5.09 16.27
CA PRO A 359 6.69 6.33 16.84
C PRO A 359 7.00 6.27 18.33
N ARG A 360 8.02 7.02 18.76
CA ARG A 360 8.43 7.07 20.17
C ARG A 360 7.65 8.10 20.98
N THR A 361 7.31 9.25 20.38
CA THR A 361 6.53 10.32 21.02
C THR A 361 5.84 11.19 19.97
N LEU A 362 4.67 11.75 20.32
CA LEU A 362 4.02 12.82 19.57
C LEU A 362 4.49 14.18 20.11
N LYS A 363 4.60 15.21 19.25
CA LYS A 363 4.86 16.58 19.73
C LYS A 363 3.65 17.09 20.53
N LEU A 364 3.90 17.78 21.65
CA LEU A 364 2.88 18.31 22.58
C LEU A 364 1.89 19.31 21.96
N THR A 365 2.21 19.90 20.80
CA THR A 365 1.38 20.92 20.12
C THR A 365 0.31 20.34 19.20
N ALA A 366 0.04 19.04 19.29
CA ALA A 366 -0.94 18.37 18.44
C ALA A 366 -2.38 18.58 18.94
N ASN A 367 -3.35 18.62 18.02
CA ASN A 367 -4.77 18.74 18.41
C ASN A 367 -5.35 17.39 18.86
N ALA A 368 -6.55 17.41 19.47
CA ALA A 368 -7.19 16.21 20.01
C ALA A 368 -7.39 15.07 18.99
N SER A 369 -7.70 15.39 17.73
CA SER A 369 -7.85 14.38 16.68
C SER A 369 -6.52 13.72 16.30
N THR A 370 -5.43 14.47 16.33
CA THR A 370 -4.07 13.93 16.13
C THR A 370 -3.67 13.02 17.28
N HIS A 371 -4.00 13.39 18.53
CA HIS A 371 -3.79 12.53 19.69
C HIS A 371 -4.55 11.20 19.58
N ALA A 372 -5.85 11.25 19.27
CA ALA A 372 -6.65 10.03 19.12
C ALA A 372 -6.11 9.08 18.02
N LEU A 373 -5.64 9.64 16.90
CA LEU A 373 -5.04 8.85 15.82
C LEU A 373 -3.69 8.25 16.22
N PHE A 374 -2.87 9.00 16.97
CA PHE A 374 -1.61 8.52 17.51
C PHE A 374 -1.84 7.37 18.50
N ASP A 375 -2.80 7.51 19.41
CA ASP A 375 -3.15 6.48 20.39
C ASP A 375 -3.65 5.21 19.70
N ALA A 376 -4.52 5.35 18.69
CA ALA A 376 -4.98 4.22 17.89
C ALA A 376 -3.84 3.54 17.11
N LEU A 377 -2.88 4.31 16.60
CA LEU A 377 -1.69 3.78 15.96
C LEU A 377 -0.81 2.99 16.95
N GLN A 378 -0.58 3.51 18.16
CA GLN A 378 0.17 2.82 19.23
C GLN A 378 -0.51 1.53 19.67
N GLN A 379 -1.83 1.57 19.90
CA GLN A 379 -2.61 0.39 20.26
C GLN A 379 -2.50 -0.71 19.19
N GLU A 380 -2.54 -0.34 17.91
CA GLU A 380 -2.37 -1.30 16.82
C GLU A 380 -0.95 -1.87 16.78
N PHE A 381 0.08 -1.05 17.04
CA PHE A 381 1.45 -1.53 17.16
C PHE A 381 1.61 -2.54 18.30
N GLU A 382 1.13 -2.22 19.49
CA GLU A 382 1.17 -3.11 20.66
C GLU A 382 0.44 -4.42 20.37
N ARG A 383 -0.75 -4.34 19.77
CA ARG A 383 -1.53 -5.50 19.37
C ARG A 383 -0.77 -6.41 18.40
N LEU A 384 -0.15 -5.85 17.37
CA LEU A 384 0.62 -6.60 16.37
C LEU A 384 1.95 -7.16 16.91
N GLN A 385 2.58 -6.46 17.85
CA GLN A 385 3.79 -6.96 18.53
C GLN A 385 3.49 -8.17 19.42
N ASN A 386 2.36 -8.13 20.11
CA ASN A 386 1.90 -9.21 20.98
C ASN A 386 1.26 -10.37 20.20
N TYR A 387 0.84 -10.15 18.95
CA TYR A 387 0.32 -11.22 18.10
C TYR A 387 1.43 -12.22 17.74
N ARG A 388 1.20 -13.48 18.12
CA ARG A 388 2.00 -14.62 17.69
C ARG A 388 1.21 -15.38 16.63
N GLN A 389 1.85 -15.65 15.49
CA GLN A 389 1.24 -16.57 14.53
C GLN A 389 1.04 -17.92 15.22
N PRO A 390 -0.17 -18.50 15.12
CA PRO A 390 -0.44 -19.78 15.74
C PRO A 390 0.40 -20.88 15.10
N GLU A 391 0.99 -21.76 15.92
CA GLU A 391 1.55 -23.01 15.42
C GLU A 391 0.39 -23.92 14.97
N LEU A 392 0.21 -24.03 13.66
CA LEU A 392 -0.83 -24.87 13.07
C LEU A 392 -0.44 -26.33 13.25
N LYS A 393 -1.11 -27.06 14.14
CA LYS A 393 -0.91 -28.51 14.29
C LYS A 393 -1.31 -29.20 12.99
N ARG A 394 -0.43 -30.03 12.43
CA ARG A 394 -0.78 -30.95 11.33
C ARG A 394 -1.69 -32.05 11.87
N GLN A 395 -2.98 -31.77 11.90
CA GLN A 395 -4.00 -32.77 12.23
C GLN A 395 -4.59 -33.31 10.93
N PRO A 396 -4.88 -34.63 10.86
CA PRO A 396 -5.63 -35.17 9.74
C PRO A 396 -6.98 -34.43 9.66
N PHE A 397 -7.45 -34.22 8.44
CA PHE A 397 -8.75 -33.58 8.25
C PHE A 397 -9.88 -34.49 8.77
N LEU A 398 -10.98 -33.86 9.17
CA LEU A 398 -12.14 -34.49 9.79
C LEU A 398 -12.77 -35.55 8.88
N ARG A 399 -13.32 -36.62 9.47
CA ARG A 399 -14.12 -37.64 8.77
C ARG A 399 -15.54 -37.14 8.59
N GLU A 400 -16.21 -37.59 7.53
CA GLU A 400 -17.55 -37.10 7.15
C GLU A 400 -18.63 -37.27 8.22
N HIS A 401 -18.54 -38.31 9.04
CA HIS A 401 -19.49 -38.58 10.14
C HIS A 401 -19.19 -37.83 11.44
N GLN A 402 -18.02 -37.19 11.56
CA GLN A 402 -17.68 -36.47 12.78
C GLN A 402 -18.53 -35.22 12.91
N ALA A 403 -19.14 -35.04 14.09
CA ALA A 403 -19.83 -33.82 14.46
C ALA A 403 -18.80 -32.71 14.76
N ILE A 404 -19.10 -31.51 14.28
CA ILE A 404 -18.16 -30.38 14.31
C ILE A 404 -18.85 -29.11 14.80
N ARG A 405 -18.11 -28.26 15.51
CA ARG A 405 -18.57 -26.93 15.94
C ARG A 405 -17.44 -25.92 15.88
N PHE A 406 -17.77 -24.64 16.05
CA PHE A 406 -16.74 -23.63 16.33
C PHE A 406 -16.03 -23.94 17.65
N SER A 407 -14.71 -23.72 17.68
CA SER A 407 -13.92 -23.73 18.91
C SER A 407 -14.53 -22.77 19.94
N ARG A 408 -14.42 -23.12 21.23
CA ARG A 408 -14.93 -22.31 22.35
C ARG A 408 -14.33 -20.89 22.41
N ASP A 409 -13.16 -20.71 21.82
CA ASP A 409 -12.46 -19.42 21.76
C ASP A 409 -12.95 -18.52 20.62
N VAL A 410 -13.80 -19.03 19.72
CA VAL A 410 -14.39 -18.25 18.63
C VAL A 410 -15.49 -17.35 19.17
N LYS A 411 -15.32 -16.05 19.00
CA LYS A 411 -16.35 -15.03 19.25
C LYS A 411 -16.91 -14.51 17.93
N ILE A 412 -18.22 -14.36 17.85
CA ILE A 412 -18.87 -13.69 16.72
C ILE A 412 -19.06 -12.22 17.11
N ILE A 413 -18.37 -11.32 16.42
CA ILE A 413 -18.48 -9.87 16.62
C ILE A 413 -19.01 -9.20 15.36
N LYS A 414 -19.47 -7.94 15.47
CA LYS A 414 -19.75 -7.10 14.30
C LYS A 414 -18.50 -6.31 13.94
N ALA A 415 -18.08 -6.37 12.67
CA ALA A 415 -16.93 -5.64 12.16
C ALA A 415 -17.28 -4.88 10.87
N PRO A 416 -16.67 -3.70 10.61
CA PRO A 416 -16.83 -2.99 9.35
C PRO A 416 -16.32 -3.83 8.18
N CYS A 417 -17.22 -4.17 7.26
CA CYS A 417 -16.94 -4.98 6.07
C CYS A 417 -17.45 -4.29 4.81
N VAL A 418 -16.81 -4.56 3.67
CA VAL A 418 -17.26 -4.06 2.37
C VAL A 418 -18.28 -5.04 1.79
N MET A 419 -19.51 -4.58 1.63
CA MET A 419 -20.65 -5.31 1.08
C MET A 419 -21.32 -4.45 0.02
N ASN A 420 -21.40 -4.96 -1.22
CA ASN A 420 -21.98 -4.23 -2.36
C ASN A 420 -21.44 -2.80 -2.46
N ASP A 421 -20.11 -2.68 -2.45
CA ASP A 421 -19.39 -1.40 -2.53
C ASP A 421 -19.64 -0.40 -1.41
N GLN A 422 -20.21 -0.83 -0.28
CA GLN A 422 -20.43 0.00 0.90
C GLN A 422 -19.90 -0.65 2.16
N VAL A 423 -19.54 0.16 3.15
CA VAL A 423 -19.17 -0.30 4.48
C VAL A 423 -20.45 -0.63 5.26
N GLN A 424 -20.52 -1.84 5.79
CA GLN A 424 -21.60 -2.32 6.65
C GLN A 424 -21.02 -3.07 7.84
N LEU A 425 -21.70 -3.02 8.99
CA LEU A 425 -21.37 -3.89 10.12
C LEU A 425 -21.83 -5.31 9.79
N TRP A 426 -20.87 -6.23 9.69
CA TRP A 426 -21.13 -7.63 9.35
C TRP A 426 -20.59 -8.58 10.41
N PRO A 427 -21.26 -9.74 10.66
CA PRO A 427 -20.73 -10.76 11.55
C PRO A 427 -19.36 -11.28 11.10
N ALA A 428 -18.40 -11.30 12.02
CA ALA A 428 -17.03 -11.75 11.79
C ALA A 428 -16.58 -12.66 12.94
N LEU A 429 -15.77 -13.66 12.61
CA LEU A 429 -15.15 -14.54 13.59
C LEU A 429 -13.92 -13.84 14.19
N GLN A 430 -13.88 -13.72 15.50
CA GLN A 430 -12.72 -13.28 16.26
C GLN A 430 -12.17 -14.48 17.03
N HIS A 431 -10.87 -14.70 16.95
CA HIS A 431 -10.19 -15.82 17.59
C HIS A 431 -8.70 -15.47 17.81
N PRO A 432 -8.03 -15.96 18.88
CA PRO A 432 -6.61 -15.67 19.13
C PRO A 432 -5.67 -16.07 17.97
N HIS A 433 -6.04 -17.11 17.21
CA HIS A 433 -5.30 -17.57 16.03
C HIS A 433 -5.55 -16.74 14.77
N LEU A 434 -6.41 -15.73 14.82
CA LEU A 434 -6.66 -14.79 13.73
C LEU A 434 -6.00 -13.44 14.05
N GLU A 435 -5.20 -12.92 13.12
CA GLU A 435 -4.59 -11.60 13.28
C GLU A 435 -5.64 -10.48 13.29
N SER A 436 -6.76 -10.67 12.61
CA SER A 436 -7.89 -9.74 12.58
C SER A 436 -9.21 -10.51 12.47
N PRO A 437 -10.35 -9.89 12.84
CA PRO A 437 -11.66 -10.51 12.64
C PRO A 437 -11.86 -10.95 11.19
N LEU A 438 -12.41 -12.15 11.01
CA LEU A 438 -12.60 -12.80 9.72
C LEU A 438 -14.08 -12.92 9.38
N ALA A 439 -14.55 -12.10 8.45
CA ALA A 439 -15.91 -12.18 7.91
C ALA A 439 -16.00 -13.00 6.62
N PHE A 440 -14.95 -12.94 5.78
CA PHE A 440 -14.91 -13.55 4.46
C PHE A 440 -13.67 -14.42 4.30
N LEU A 441 -13.81 -15.54 3.60
CA LEU A 441 -12.69 -16.35 3.13
C LEU A 441 -12.92 -16.67 1.65
N GLU A 442 -11.95 -16.35 0.78
CA GLU A 442 -12.04 -16.56 -0.67
C GLU A 442 -13.33 -15.97 -1.31
N ASN A 443 -13.65 -14.73 -0.92
CA ASN A 443 -14.85 -13.98 -1.32
C ASN A 443 -16.19 -14.59 -0.84
N GLU A 444 -16.16 -15.58 0.06
CA GLU A 444 -17.37 -16.15 0.65
C GLU A 444 -17.58 -15.62 2.07
N ALA A 445 -18.78 -15.13 2.35
CA ALA A 445 -19.18 -14.79 3.70
C ALA A 445 -19.26 -16.07 4.55
N LEU A 446 -18.53 -16.09 5.68
CA LEU A 446 -18.53 -17.24 6.60
C LEU A 446 -19.88 -17.35 7.32
N LEU A 447 -20.43 -16.22 7.75
CA LEU A 447 -21.74 -16.13 8.38
C LEU A 447 -22.72 -15.45 7.42
N PRO A 448 -23.98 -15.92 7.33
CA PRO A 448 -24.63 -16.88 8.24
C PRO A 448 -24.42 -18.36 7.88
N ARG A 449 -23.67 -18.71 6.83
CA ARG A 449 -23.58 -20.09 6.31
C ARG A 449 -23.05 -21.10 7.33
N LEU A 450 -22.13 -20.67 8.18
CA LEU A 450 -21.58 -21.49 9.25
C LEU A 450 -22.37 -21.41 10.56
N ASN A 451 -23.54 -20.74 10.60
CA ASN A 451 -24.39 -20.70 11.80
C ASN A 451 -24.83 -22.10 12.23
N ILE A 452 -24.96 -23.05 11.28
CA ILE A 452 -25.35 -24.42 11.60
C ILE A 452 -24.36 -25.10 12.56
N LEU A 453 -23.11 -24.64 12.64
CA LEU A 453 -22.11 -25.18 13.57
C LEU A 453 -22.52 -25.06 15.06
N SER A 454 -23.49 -24.20 15.39
CA SER A 454 -24.09 -24.16 16.74
C SER A 454 -24.85 -25.44 17.11
N HIS A 455 -25.34 -26.19 16.11
CA HIS A 455 -26.08 -27.43 16.28
C HIS A 455 -25.21 -28.69 16.22
N GLN A 456 -23.88 -28.53 16.21
CA GLN A 456 -22.91 -29.64 16.14
C GLN A 456 -23.19 -30.64 14.98
N PRO A 457 -23.40 -30.15 13.74
CA PRO A 457 -23.68 -30.99 12.59
C PRO A 457 -22.49 -31.88 12.23
N THR A 458 -22.73 -32.96 11.50
CA THR A 458 -21.65 -33.74 10.90
C THR A 458 -20.94 -32.94 9.81
N LEU A 459 -19.66 -33.24 9.56
CA LEU A 459 -18.90 -32.64 8.47
C LEU A 459 -19.65 -32.78 7.12
N ALA A 460 -20.23 -33.95 6.86
CA ALA A 460 -21.04 -34.19 5.66
C ALA A 460 -22.22 -33.21 5.53
N ALA A 461 -22.93 -32.94 6.62
CA ALA A 461 -24.06 -32.01 6.62
C ALA A 461 -23.61 -30.56 6.33
N VAL A 462 -22.50 -30.12 6.93
CA VAL A 462 -21.94 -28.78 6.67
C VAL A 462 -21.47 -28.65 5.22
N LEU A 463 -20.77 -29.67 4.70
CA LEU A 463 -20.37 -29.72 3.30
C LEU A 463 -21.58 -29.68 2.36
N GLY A 464 -22.64 -30.41 2.68
CA GLY A 464 -23.91 -30.40 1.93
C GLY A 464 -24.50 -28.99 1.84
N ILE A 465 -24.55 -28.25 2.94
CA ILE A 465 -25.05 -26.86 2.97
C ILE A 465 -24.15 -25.91 2.17
N LEU A 466 -22.84 -25.95 2.40
CA LEU A 466 -21.92 -25.08 1.67
C LEU A 466 -21.98 -25.36 0.15
N SER A 467 -22.15 -26.63 -0.24
CA SER A 467 -22.22 -27.05 -1.64
C SER A 467 -23.41 -26.48 -2.43
N GLN A 468 -24.43 -25.95 -1.73
CA GLN A 468 -25.54 -25.24 -2.37
C GLN A 468 -25.11 -23.90 -3.00
N SER A 469 -23.98 -23.35 -2.57
CA SER A 469 -23.51 -22.01 -2.97
C SER A 469 -22.09 -21.98 -3.53
N MET A 470 -21.33 -23.07 -3.39
CA MET A 470 -19.97 -23.17 -3.90
C MET A 470 -19.63 -24.62 -4.26
N SER A 471 -18.55 -24.84 -4.99
CA SER A 471 -18.09 -26.20 -5.29
C SER A 471 -17.71 -26.97 -4.01
N ILE A 472 -17.91 -28.28 -4.01
CA ILE A 472 -17.55 -29.15 -2.89
C ILE A 472 -16.05 -29.05 -2.53
N HIS A 473 -15.19 -28.87 -3.53
CA HIS A 473 -13.75 -28.66 -3.34
C HIS A 473 -13.47 -27.35 -2.59
N LYS A 474 -14.16 -26.25 -2.94
CA LYS A 474 -14.04 -24.96 -2.25
C LYS A 474 -14.56 -25.06 -0.81
N ALA A 475 -15.72 -25.69 -0.61
CA ALA A 475 -16.29 -25.92 0.72
C ALA A 475 -15.34 -26.72 1.62
N ARG A 476 -14.75 -27.81 1.10
CA ARG A 476 -13.79 -28.64 1.84
C ARG A 476 -12.53 -27.86 2.20
N ARG A 477 -11.96 -27.11 1.25
CA ARG A 477 -10.78 -26.26 1.50
C ARG A 477 -11.04 -25.20 2.57
N LEU A 478 -12.22 -24.57 2.54
CA LEU A 478 -12.65 -23.59 3.55
C LEU A 478 -12.71 -24.23 4.95
N LEU A 479 -13.38 -25.38 5.08
CA LEU A 479 -13.50 -26.07 6.37
C LEU A 479 -12.15 -26.61 6.86
N GLU A 480 -11.31 -27.12 5.95
CA GLU A 480 -9.95 -27.55 6.26
C GLU A 480 -9.09 -26.39 6.77
N TRP A 481 -9.20 -25.22 6.14
CA TRP A 481 -8.49 -24.03 6.60
C TRP A 481 -8.93 -23.60 8.01
N LEU A 482 -10.23 -23.63 8.30
CA LEU A 482 -10.76 -23.31 9.63
C LEU A 482 -10.31 -24.34 10.68
N TRP A 483 -10.32 -25.63 10.33
CA TRP A 483 -9.83 -26.73 11.17
C TRP A 483 -8.34 -26.59 11.48
N GLN A 484 -7.50 -26.41 10.48
CA GLN A 484 -6.04 -26.28 10.65
C GLN A 484 -5.67 -25.10 11.54
N ARG A 485 -6.49 -24.05 11.58
CA ARG A 485 -6.33 -22.88 12.45
C ARG A 485 -6.96 -23.02 13.83
N GLY A 486 -7.59 -24.16 14.13
CA GLY A 486 -8.25 -24.40 15.41
C GLY A 486 -9.53 -23.58 15.60
N LEU A 487 -10.12 -23.06 14.52
CA LEU A 487 -11.43 -22.40 14.60
C LEU A 487 -12.58 -23.40 14.67
N LEU A 488 -12.33 -24.66 14.28
CA LEU A 488 -13.27 -25.76 14.41
C LEU A 488 -12.74 -26.79 15.38
N GLU A 489 -13.64 -27.45 16.09
CA GLU A 489 -13.35 -28.61 16.93
C GLU A 489 -14.34 -29.74 16.65
N ALA A 490 -13.87 -30.99 16.75
CA ALA A 490 -14.72 -32.16 16.68
C ALA A 490 -15.41 -32.36 18.03
N THR A 491 -16.68 -32.73 18.00
CA THR A 491 -17.43 -33.12 19.20
C THR A 491 -17.43 -34.63 19.34
N HIS A 492 -17.25 -35.09 20.58
CA HIS A 492 -17.29 -36.51 20.93
C HIS A 492 -18.73 -37.02 21.04
#